data_AF-A0AAQ5XDC1-F1
#
_entry.id   AF-A0AAQ5XDC1-F1
#
_cell.length_a   1.000
_cell.length_b   1.000
_cell.length_c   1.000
_cell.angle_alpha   90.00
_cell.angle_beta   90.00
_cell.angle_gamma   90.00
#
_symmetry.space_group_name_H-M   'P 1'
#
loop_
_entity.id
_entity.type
_entity.pdbx_description
1 polymer ?
#
loop_
_entity_poly.entity_id
_entity_poly.type
_entity_poly.pdbx_seq_one_letter_code
_entity_poly.pdbx_strand_id
1 'polypeptide(L)'
;MALRDELLKSIWYAFTALDVDKSGKVSKSQLKVLSHNLCTVMKIPHDPVALEEHFKDDDEGPVSNQGYMPYLNKFILDKIEYFLRKLTEAMGGSWVEERFEDYKLKLSSNQQCLNAWELISLVGSGHFSKGMDRQTLSMAISEVYQELILDVLKQGYMMKKGHKRKNWTERWFMLKPSCISYYVGEDLAEKKGDILLDGNCGVEPLQDKDGKKCLFLIRSSQKSFEISASDKKKKQEWIQAVQTCVNLLRQGRPAPHREARQKRRDLRLKQQAEQEELELRMRELQTANEAKQLELENMRKALEEAAANAAEEEKRRLQTQTELQDRYRMDLEREKMVRQQMEEQVAQKSTELEQYLQRVRELEDMYHQLEDALEDERHARQDEEAVRKLQARLLEEEAMKRAELEQIHLRQQLAISETEAEKQELERERLAKESALQAAMQQLEQLEQERQGALEQYQTVMKKLEDATNNTKTWKHKVAQHEGLLRLIQPGSKGQQRITNWGPAAFSDAELSLREKQWQEMKNQAAQAP
;
A
#
# COMPACT_ATOMS: atom_id res chain seq x y z
N MET A 1 -34.41 -85.52 34.25
CA MET A 1 -33.22 -84.66 34.05
C MET A 1 -31.97 -85.48 33.68
N ALA A 2 -31.68 -86.63 34.31
CA ALA A 2 -30.48 -87.44 34.01
C ALA A 2 -30.35 -87.94 32.54
N LEU A 3 -31.42 -88.46 31.93
CA LEU A 3 -31.39 -88.96 30.53
C LEU A 3 -31.24 -87.85 29.46
N ARG A 4 -31.67 -86.61 29.77
CA ARG A 4 -31.53 -85.43 28.92
C ARG A 4 -30.07 -84.97 28.88
N ASP A 5 -29.44 -84.92 30.05
CA ASP A 5 -28.01 -84.64 30.17
C ASP A 5 -27.18 -85.79 29.61
N GLU A 6 -27.60 -87.05 29.71
CA GLU A 6 -26.89 -88.20 29.12
C GLU A 6 -26.92 -88.21 27.60
N LEU A 7 -28.01 -87.80 26.95
CA LEU A 7 -28.12 -87.84 25.49
C LEU A 7 -27.41 -86.63 24.83
N LEU A 8 -27.54 -85.45 25.43
CA LEU A 8 -26.72 -84.29 25.08
C LEU A 8 -25.25 -84.51 25.44
N LYS A 9 -24.94 -85.16 26.58
CA LYS A 9 -23.59 -85.66 26.89
C LYS A 9 -23.14 -86.69 25.88
N SER A 10 -23.98 -87.57 25.36
CA SER A 10 -23.56 -88.60 24.40
C SER A 10 -23.19 -87.99 23.05
N ILE A 11 -23.96 -87.00 22.59
CA ILE A 11 -23.63 -86.23 21.37
C ILE A 11 -22.42 -85.32 21.61
N TRP A 12 -22.32 -84.71 22.80
CA TRP A 12 -21.18 -83.91 23.21
C TRP A 12 -19.91 -84.74 23.42
N TYR A 13 -19.98 -85.93 24.01
CA TYR A 13 -18.88 -86.89 24.18
C TYR A 13 -18.46 -87.48 22.83
N ALA A 14 -19.40 -87.73 21.92
CA ALA A 14 -19.09 -88.11 20.54
C ALA A 14 -18.35 -86.98 19.80
N PHE A 15 -18.76 -85.72 19.98
CA PHE A 15 -18.04 -84.56 19.46
C PHE A 15 -16.66 -84.41 20.12
N THR A 16 -16.56 -84.54 21.45
CA THR A 16 -15.31 -84.40 22.23
C THR A 16 -14.33 -85.55 21.97
N ALA A 17 -14.82 -86.75 21.63
CA ALA A 17 -14.01 -87.89 21.22
C ALA A 17 -13.47 -87.73 19.78
N LEU A 18 -14.16 -86.96 18.95
CA LEU A 18 -13.70 -86.60 17.60
C LEU A 18 -12.81 -85.34 17.61
N ASP A 19 -12.89 -84.49 18.64
CA ASP A 19 -11.98 -83.37 18.92
C ASP A 19 -10.75 -83.86 19.71
N VAL A 20 -9.91 -84.67 19.03
CA VAL A 20 -8.77 -85.37 19.64
C VAL A 20 -7.78 -84.39 20.30
N ASP A 21 -7.68 -83.17 19.78
CA ASP A 21 -6.75 -82.13 20.24
C ASP A 21 -7.36 -81.21 21.32
N LYS A 22 -8.63 -81.42 21.70
CA LYS A 22 -9.40 -80.57 22.63
C LYS A 22 -9.41 -79.09 22.25
N SER A 23 -9.43 -78.83 20.95
CA SER A 23 -9.35 -77.51 20.34
C SER A 23 -10.72 -76.81 20.24
N GLY A 24 -11.80 -77.52 20.55
CA GLY A 24 -13.19 -77.10 20.35
C GLY A 24 -13.67 -77.24 18.90
N LYS A 25 -12.90 -77.92 18.05
CA LYS A 25 -13.13 -78.02 16.60
C LYS A 25 -12.96 -79.46 16.11
N VAL A 26 -13.87 -79.92 15.25
CA VAL A 26 -13.85 -81.29 14.70
C VAL A 26 -13.79 -81.25 13.18
N SER A 27 -13.08 -82.21 12.57
CA SER A 27 -13.00 -82.27 11.11
C SER A 27 -14.37 -82.50 10.47
N LYS A 28 -14.60 -81.78 9.37
CA LYS A 28 -15.86 -81.76 8.60
C LYS A 28 -16.28 -83.16 8.14
N SER A 29 -15.33 -84.00 7.76
CA SER A 29 -15.56 -85.40 7.35
C SER A 29 -16.07 -86.27 8.49
N GLN A 30 -15.53 -86.11 9.70
CA GLN A 30 -15.99 -86.82 10.89
C GLN A 30 -17.37 -86.35 11.35
N LEU A 31 -17.67 -85.05 11.25
CA LEU A 31 -19.00 -84.52 11.53
C LEU A 31 -20.04 -85.00 10.51
N LYS A 32 -19.71 -85.04 9.22
CA LYS A 32 -20.59 -85.62 8.18
C LYS A 32 -20.97 -87.06 8.51
N VAL A 33 -20.01 -87.88 8.93
CA VAL A 33 -20.25 -89.28 9.32
C VAL A 33 -21.09 -89.36 10.60
N LEU A 34 -20.83 -88.50 11.60
CA LEU A 34 -21.61 -88.42 12.83
C LEU A 34 -23.07 -88.00 12.57
N SER A 35 -23.29 -86.95 11.76
CA SER A 35 -24.62 -86.48 11.33
C SER A 35 -25.37 -87.57 10.57
N HIS A 36 -24.68 -88.25 9.65
CA HIS A 36 -25.24 -89.36 8.91
C HIS A 36 -25.70 -90.49 9.82
N ASN A 37 -24.83 -90.95 10.73
CA ASN A 37 -25.14 -92.02 11.67
C ASN A 37 -26.25 -91.63 12.65
N LEU A 38 -26.30 -90.39 13.14
CA LEU A 38 -27.39 -89.86 13.96
C LEU A 38 -28.71 -89.84 13.18
N CYS A 39 -28.71 -89.38 11.93
CA CYS A 39 -29.88 -89.44 11.05
C CYS A 39 -30.33 -90.88 10.78
N THR A 40 -29.40 -91.83 10.62
CA THR A 40 -29.69 -93.26 10.44
C THR A 40 -30.32 -93.87 11.70
N VAL A 41 -29.74 -93.62 12.88
CA VAL A 41 -30.24 -94.11 14.17
C VAL A 41 -31.61 -93.51 14.50
N MET A 42 -31.82 -92.22 14.21
CA MET A 42 -33.09 -91.52 14.40
C MET A 42 -34.08 -91.70 13.23
N LYS A 43 -33.72 -92.46 12.19
CA LYS A 43 -34.52 -92.70 10.97
C LYS A 43 -35.00 -91.43 10.25
N ILE A 44 -34.18 -90.37 10.26
CA ILE A 44 -34.43 -89.14 9.50
C ILE A 44 -33.76 -89.27 8.13
N PRO A 45 -34.44 -88.94 7.00
CA PRO A 45 -33.84 -88.98 5.67
C PRO A 45 -32.68 -87.98 5.58
N HIS A 46 -31.47 -88.51 5.41
CA HIS A 46 -30.24 -87.73 5.29
C HIS A 46 -30.18 -87.01 3.94
N ASP A 47 -29.93 -85.70 3.96
CA ASP A 47 -29.80 -84.85 2.78
C ASP A 47 -28.36 -84.34 2.67
N PRO A 48 -27.46 -85.10 1.99
CA PRO A 48 -26.02 -84.82 2.00
C PRO A 48 -25.68 -83.50 1.30
N VAL A 49 -26.49 -83.06 0.34
CA VAL A 49 -26.26 -81.82 -0.43
C VAL A 49 -26.55 -80.59 0.42
N ALA A 50 -27.64 -80.61 1.19
CA ALA A 50 -27.96 -79.53 2.14
C ALA A 50 -26.94 -79.42 3.29
N LEU A 51 -26.34 -80.55 3.69
CA LEU A 51 -25.24 -80.59 4.65
C LEU A 51 -23.97 -79.98 4.03
N GLU A 52 -23.69 -80.25 2.76
CA GLU A 52 -22.53 -79.71 2.05
C GLU A 52 -22.62 -78.21 1.76
N GLU A 53 -23.78 -77.70 1.37
CA GLU A 53 -23.99 -76.26 1.19
C GLU A 53 -23.89 -75.48 2.48
N HIS A 54 -24.38 -76.03 3.60
CA HIS A 54 -24.34 -75.31 4.87
C HIS A 54 -22.95 -75.27 5.52
N PHE A 55 -22.02 -76.08 5.02
CA PHE A 55 -20.62 -76.03 5.42
C PHE A 55 -19.71 -75.48 4.31
N LYS A 56 -20.23 -75.05 3.16
CA LYS A 56 -19.45 -74.65 1.97
C LYS A 56 -18.54 -73.44 2.22
N ASP A 57 -18.91 -72.56 3.15
CA ASP A 57 -18.14 -71.34 3.46
C ASP A 57 -16.95 -71.58 4.43
N ASP A 58 -16.90 -72.75 5.09
CA ASP A 58 -15.81 -73.17 5.98
C ASP A 58 -14.95 -74.26 5.31
N ASP A 59 -14.40 -73.95 4.13
CA ASP A 59 -13.56 -74.91 3.38
C ASP A 59 -12.10 -74.99 3.86
N GLU A 60 -11.69 -74.14 4.80
CA GLU A 60 -10.31 -74.03 5.31
C GLU A 60 -10.15 -74.37 6.81
N GLY A 61 -11.05 -75.15 7.41
CA GLY A 61 -10.82 -75.55 8.81
C GLY A 61 -11.85 -76.45 9.50
N PRO A 62 -11.49 -76.96 10.69
CA PRO A 62 -12.38 -77.79 11.52
C PRO A 62 -13.53 -76.94 12.10
N VAL A 63 -14.74 -77.51 12.09
CA VAL A 63 -16.00 -76.81 12.40
C VAL A 63 -16.22 -76.76 13.91
N SER A 64 -16.57 -75.58 14.43
CA SER A 64 -16.83 -75.36 15.85
C SER A 64 -18.26 -75.78 16.24
N ASN A 65 -18.48 -76.11 17.50
CA ASN A 65 -19.80 -76.44 18.05
C ASN A 65 -20.85 -75.32 17.82
N GLN A 66 -20.41 -74.06 17.74
CA GLN A 66 -21.27 -72.90 17.47
C GLN A 66 -21.79 -72.83 16.02
N GLY A 67 -21.12 -73.44 15.05
CA GLY A 67 -21.55 -73.48 13.64
C GLY A 67 -22.49 -74.65 13.31
N TYR A 68 -22.34 -75.79 14.01
CA TYR A 68 -23.10 -77.02 13.73
C TYR A 68 -24.53 -77.04 14.31
N MET A 69 -24.74 -76.42 15.48
CA MET A 69 -26.04 -76.38 16.15
C MET A 69 -27.12 -75.52 15.44
N PRO A 70 -26.81 -74.33 14.87
CA PRO A 70 -27.77 -73.53 14.11
C PRO A 70 -28.27 -74.21 12.83
N TYR A 71 -27.44 -75.00 12.15
CA TYR A 71 -27.83 -75.80 10.98
C TYR A 71 -28.93 -76.81 11.31
N LEU A 72 -28.76 -77.55 12.42
CA LEU A 72 -29.76 -78.49 12.91
C LEU A 72 -31.06 -77.75 13.23
N ASN A 73 -31.00 -76.59 13.88
CA ASN A 73 -32.20 -75.79 14.18
C ASN A 73 -32.91 -75.26 12.94
N LYS A 74 -32.21 -74.61 12.01
CA LYS A 74 -32.83 -74.02 10.81
C LYS A 74 -33.54 -75.08 9.96
N PHE A 75 -32.94 -76.27 9.84
CA PHE A 75 -33.52 -77.37 9.07
C PHE A 75 -34.62 -78.15 9.82
N ILE A 76 -34.56 -78.20 11.15
CA ILE A 76 -35.56 -78.87 12.00
C ILE A 76 -36.77 -77.94 12.22
N LEU A 77 -36.59 -76.64 12.42
CA LEU A 77 -37.65 -75.66 12.73
C LEU A 77 -38.68 -75.50 11.60
N ASP A 78 -38.27 -75.46 10.34
CA ASP A 78 -39.21 -75.41 9.22
C ASP A 78 -39.98 -76.73 9.04
N LYS A 79 -39.33 -77.86 9.37
CA LYS A 79 -39.99 -79.17 9.38
C LYS A 79 -40.99 -79.25 10.53
N ILE A 80 -40.67 -78.61 11.65
CA ILE A 80 -41.55 -78.46 12.80
C ILE A 80 -42.74 -77.59 12.45
N GLU A 81 -42.56 -76.46 11.76
CA GLU A 81 -43.67 -75.62 11.32
C GLU A 81 -44.66 -76.42 10.47
N TYR A 82 -44.14 -77.10 9.45
CA TYR A 82 -44.98 -77.93 8.56
C TYR A 82 -45.64 -79.08 9.32
N PHE A 83 -44.91 -79.74 10.22
CA PHE A 83 -45.43 -80.81 11.07
C PHE A 83 -46.53 -80.29 12.00
N LEU A 84 -46.32 -79.17 12.66
CA LEU A 84 -47.29 -78.54 13.56
C LEU A 84 -48.51 -78.07 12.78
N ARG A 85 -48.34 -77.50 11.59
CA ARG A 85 -49.45 -77.13 10.70
C ARG A 85 -50.28 -78.34 10.31
N LYS A 86 -49.63 -79.43 9.88
CA LYS A 86 -50.32 -80.68 9.54
C LYS A 86 -51.00 -81.32 10.73
N LEU A 87 -50.35 -81.27 11.90
CA LEU A 87 -50.91 -81.77 13.14
C LEU A 87 -52.15 -80.96 13.55
N THR A 88 -52.10 -79.63 13.45
CA THR A 88 -53.25 -78.74 13.72
C THR A 88 -54.40 -78.98 12.74
N GLU A 89 -54.11 -79.16 11.44
CA GLU A 89 -55.11 -79.50 10.42
C GLU A 89 -55.77 -80.86 10.71
N ALA A 90 -54.99 -81.91 11.02
CA ALA A 90 -55.50 -83.25 11.35
C ALA A 90 -56.32 -83.27 12.65
N MET A 91 -56.03 -82.35 13.56
CA MET A 91 -56.82 -82.08 14.75
C MET A 91 -58.11 -81.28 14.45
N GLY A 92 -58.33 -80.79 13.23
CA GLY A 92 -59.48 -79.97 12.85
C GLY A 92 -59.37 -78.49 13.27
N GLY A 93 -58.19 -78.05 13.69
CA GLY A 93 -57.89 -76.66 14.03
C GLY A 93 -57.43 -75.84 12.82
N SER A 94 -57.50 -74.51 12.93
CA SER A 94 -56.92 -73.59 11.96
C SER A 94 -55.49 -73.20 12.35
N TRP A 95 -54.57 -73.24 11.39
CA TRP A 95 -53.21 -72.76 11.58
C TRP A 95 -53.18 -71.23 11.67
N VAL A 96 -52.50 -70.68 12.68
CA VAL A 96 -52.31 -69.24 12.85
C VAL A 96 -50.81 -68.95 12.74
N GLU A 97 -50.42 -68.32 11.63
CA GLU A 97 -49.02 -68.09 11.25
C GLU A 97 -48.28 -67.17 12.23
N GLU A 98 -48.93 -66.10 12.69
CA GLU A 98 -48.39 -65.15 13.67
C GLU A 98 -47.92 -65.82 14.97
N ARG A 99 -48.63 -66.86 15.44
CA ARG A 99 -48.27 -67.58 16.68
C ARG A 99 -46.98 -68.36 16.56
N PHE A 100 -46.64 -68.82 15.35
CA PHE A 100 -45.41 -69.54 15.10
C PHE A 100 -44.24 -68.58 14.85
N GLU A 101 -44.47 -67.45 14.18
CA GLU A 101 -43.47 -66.40 14.01
C GLU A 101 -43.08 -65.75 15.35
N ASP A 102 -44.04 -65.46 16.22
CA ASP A 102 -43.77 -65.01 17.60
C ASP A 102 -42.93 -66.02 18.40
N TYR A 103 -43.13 -67.31 18.16
CA TYR A 103 -42.37 -68.38 18.79
C TYR A 103 -40.94 -68.48 18.24
N LYS A 104 -40.79 -68.34 16.92
CA LYS A 104 -39.50 -68.33 16.21
C LYS A 104 -38.64 -67.15 16.65
N LEU A 105 -39.23 -65.98 16.86
CA LEU A 105 -38.57 -64.80 17.41
C LEU A 105 -38.08 -65.05 18.84
N LYS A 106 -38.90 -65.68 19.71
CA LYS A 106 -38.51 -66.06 21.09
C LYS A 106 -37.40 -67.11 21.14
N LEU A 107 -37.37 -68.04 20.19
CA LEU A 107 -36.28 -69.01 20.08
C LEU A 107 -34.97 -68.35 19.68
N SER A 108 -35.04 -67.43 18.72
CA SER A 108 -33.90 -66.68 18.19
C SER A 108 -33.30 -65.73 19.22
N SER A 109 -34.14 -65.09 20.05
CA SER A 109 -33.67 -64.20 21.13
C SER A 109 -32.94 -64.95 22.26
N ASN A 110 -33.30 -66.21 22.51
CA ASN A 110 -32.73 -66.99 23.61
C ASN A 110 -31.54 -67.86 23.20
N GLN A 111 -31.10 -67.81 21.92
CA GLN A 111 -30.11 -68.73 21.34
C GLN A 111 -30.42 -70.22 21.63
N GLN A 112 -31.69 -70.55 21.84
CA GLN A 112 -32.12 -71.90 22.20
C GLN A 112 -32.46 -72.70 20.95
N CYS A 113 -32.09 -73.96 20.98
CA CYS A 113 -32.26 -74.90 19.88
C CYS A 113 -33.50 -75.75 20.12
N LEU A 114 -34.48 -75.82 19.19
CA LEU A 114 -35.65 -76.65 19.43
C LEU A 114 -35.28 -78.14 19.36
N ASN A 115 -35.19 -78.77 20.53
CA ASN A 115 -34.98 -80.21 20.61
C ASN A 115 -36.33 -80.96 20.61
N ALA A 116 -36.26 -82.29 20.42
CA ALA A 116 -37.46 -83.14 20.35
C ALA A 116 -38.33 -83.06 21.61
N TRP A 117 -37.75 -82.82 22.79
CA TRP A 117 -38.49 -82.69 24.05
C TRP A 117 -39.17 -81.34 24.18
N GLU A 118 -38.53 -80.26 23.76
CA GLU A 118 -39.14 -78.93 23.67
C GLU A 118 -40.27 -78.91 22.63
N LEU A 119 -40.13 -79.65 21.53
CA LEU A 119 -41.21 -79.88 20.58
C LEU A 119 -42.39 -80.65 21.21
N ILE A 120 -42.11 -81.74 21.92
CA ILE A 120 -43.14 -82.51 22.64
C ILE A 120 -43.80 -81.64 23.71
N SER A 121 -43.02 -80.83 24.43
CA SER A 121 -43.54 -79.85 25.39
C SER A 121 -44.34 -78.76 24.71
N LEU A 122 -43.94 -78.29 23.53
CA LEU A 122 -44.68 -77.29 22.73
C LEU A 122 -46.05 -77.84 22.29
N VAL A 123 -46.06 -79.06 21.75
CA VAL A 123 -47.30 -79.78 21.37
C VAL A 123 -48.16 -80.07 22.61
N GLY A 124 -47.54 -80.44 23.74
CA GLY A 124 -48.21 -80.74 25.01
C GLY A 124 -48.63 -79.50 25.82
N SER A 125 -48.06 -78.33 25.55
CA SER A 125 -48.34 -77.07 26.27
C SER A 125 -49.71 -76.48 25.95
N GLY A 126 -50.40 -77.01 24.93
CA GLY A 126 -51.64 -76.41 24.44
C GLY A 126 -51.42 -75.19 23.55
N HIS A 127 -50.19 -74.78 23.24
CA HIS A 127 -49.95 -73.57 22.42
C HIS A 127 -50.59 -73.64 21.03
N PHE A 128 -50.54 -74.84 20.41
CA PHE A 128 -51.17 -75.15 19.11
C PHE A 128 -52.33 -76.16 19.23
N SER A 129 -52.63 -76.61 20.45
CA SER A 129 -53.55 -77.72 20.77
C SER A 129 -54.55 -77.36 21.90
N LYS A 130 -54.73 -76.06 22.20
CA LYS A 130 -55.54 -75.58 23.33
C LYS A 130 -56.98 -76.13 23.25
N GLY A 131 -57.40 -76.86 24.28
CA GLY A 131 -58.77 -77.38 24.41
C GLY A 131 -59.03 -78.74 23.76
N MET A 132 -57.98 -79.46 23.35
CA MET A 132 -58.13 -80.75 22.66
C MET A 132 -57.82 -81.94 23.57
N ASP A 133 -58.56 -83.03 23.39
CA ASP A 133 -58.39 -84.24 24.19
C ASP A 133 -57.20 -85.11 23.71
N ARG A 134 -56.76 -86.02 24.59
CA ARG A 134 -55.65 -86.94 24.32
C ARG A 134 -55.92 -87.86 23.13
N GLN A 135 -57.18 -88.22 22.89
CA GLN A 135 -57.58 -89.15 21.84
C GLN A 135 -57.45 -88.50 20.47
N THR A 136 -57.93 -87.27 20.31
CA THR A 136 -57.83 -86.46 19.09
C THR A 136 -56.37 -86.20 18.73
N LEU A 137 -55.52 -85.87 19.70
CA LEU A 137 -54.09 -85.71 19.47
C LEU A 137 -53.44 -87.02 18.99
N SER A 138 -53.78 -88.16 19.60
CA SER A 138 -53.25 -89.47 19.19
C SER A 138 -53.69 -89.86 17.78
N MET A 139 -54.94 -89.56 17.42
CA MET A 139 -55.47 -89.78 16.08
C MET A 139 -54.77 -88.89 15.04
N ALA A 140 -54.61 -87.60 15.35
CA ALA A 140 -53.92 -86.66 14.47
C ALA A 140 -52.45 -87.02 14.26
N ILE A 141 -51.73 -87.42 15.32
CA ILE A 141 -50.35 -87.91 15.20
C ILE A 141 -50.29 -89.15 14.30
N SER A 142 -51.24 -90.07 14.46
CA SER A 142 -51.30 -91.29 13.65
C SER A 142 -51.58 -90.97 12.18
N GLU A 143 -52.49 -90.04 11.90
CA GLU A 143 -52.81 -89.56 10.55
C GLU A 143 -51.62 -88.88 9.88
N VAL A 144 -50.96 -87.95 10.59
CA VAL A 144 -49.75 -87.28 10.09
C VAL A 144 -48.61 -88.27 9.87
N TYR A 145 -48.44 -89.26 10.74
CA TYR A 145 -47.44 -90.31 10.57
C TYR A 145 -47.74 -91.18 9.33
N GLN A 146 -48.99 -91.56 9.14
CA GLN A 146 -49.42 -92.35 8.00
C GLN A 146 -49.24 -91.58 6.68
N GLU A 147 -49.52 -90.28 6.65
CA GLU A 147 -49.36 -89.44 5.47
C GLU A 147 -47.88 -89.11 5.17
N LEU A 148 -47.13 -88.64 6.16
CA LEU A 148 -45.79 -88.07 5.96
C LEU A 148 -44.65 -89.09 5.98
N ILE A 149 -44.83 -90.24 6.66
CA ILE A 149 -43.80 -91.27 6.82
C ILE A 149 -44.13 -92.54 6.03
N LEU A 150 -45.40 -92.97 6.06
CA LEU A 150 -45.81 -94.22 5.41
C LEU A 150 -46.43 -94.03 4.01
N ASP A 151 -46.56 -92.77 3.57
CA ASP A 151 -47.15 -92.35 2.30
C ASP A 151 -48.55 -92.94 2.06
N VAL A 152 -49.33 -93.14 3.11
CA VAL A 152 -50.71 -93.63 3.02
C VAL A 152 -51.61 -92.47 2.56
N LEU A 153 -52.22 -92.63 1.40
CA LEU A 153 -53.06 -91.61 0.77
C LEU A 153 -54.55 -91.78 1.11
N LYS A 154 -54.97 -93.02 1.36
CA LYS A 154 -56.33 -93.34 1.81
C LYS A 154 -56.36 -94.72 2.48
N GLN A 155 -57.18 -94.88 3.50
CA GLN A 155 -57.38 -96.16 4.17
C GLN A 155 -58.84 -96.36 4.60
N GLY A 156 -59.23 -97.62 4.85
CA GLY A 156 -60.57 -97.94 5.28
C GLY A 156 -61.01 -99.36 4.95
N TYR A 157 -62.06 -99.81 5.63
CA TYR A 157 -62.72 -101.09 5.35
C TYR A 157 -63.49 -101.03 4.03
N MET A 158 -63.28 -102.05 3.19
CA MET A 158 -64.06 -102.30 1.98
C MET A 158 -64.29 -103.80 1.79
N MET A 159 -65.36 -104.13 1.06
CA MET A 159 -65.67 -105.51 0.71
C MET A 159 -64.96 -105.89 -0.58
N LYS A 160 -64.17 -106.96 -0.55
CA LYS A 160 -63.43 -107.46 -1.71
C LYS A 160 -64.04 -108.77 -2.21
N LYS A 161 -64.23 -108.92 -3.52
CA LYS A 161 -64.58 -110.21 -4.11
C LYS A 161 -63.35 -111.11 -4.23
N GLY A 162 -63.49 -112.35 -3.77
CA GLY A 162 -62.48 -113.39 -3.93
C GLY A 162 -62.31 -113.77 -5.40
N HIS A 163 -61.06 -114.03 -5.81
CA HIS A 163 -60.76 -114.32 -7.22
C HIS A 163 -61.10 -115.77 -7.59
N LYS A 164 -60.68 -116.74 -6.75
CA LYS A 164 -60.92 -118.19 -6.91
C LYS A 164 -62.31 -118.60 -6.40
N ARG A 165 -62.64 -118.25 -5.16
CA ARG A 165 -63.98 -118.42 -4.57
C ARG A 165 -64.64 -117.04 -4.57
N LYS A 166 -65.70 -116.84 -5.34
CA LYS A 166 -66.36 -115.53 -5.59
C LYS A 166 -67.09 -114.95 -4.38
N ASN A 167 -66.61 -115.21 -3.16
CA ASN A 167 -67.16 -114.71 -1.92
C ASN A 167 -66.69 -113.29 -1.65
N TRP A 168 -67.54 -112.50 -1.00
CA TRP A 168 -67.23 -111.15 -0.55
C TRP A 168 -66.68 -111.18 0.87
N THR A 169 -65.51 -110.61 1.09
CA THR A 169 -64.89 -110.53 2.42
C THR A 169 -64.51 -109.09 2.72
N GLU A 170 -64.84 -108.63 3.93
CA GLU A 170 -64.37 -107.33 4.43
C GLU A 170 -62.86 -107.37 4.66
N ARG A 171 -62.16 -106.35 4.21
CA ARG A 171 -60.72 -106.19 4.37
C ARG A 171 -60.39 -104.72 4.62
N TRP A 172 -59.37 -104.48 5.41
CA TRP A 172 -58.79 -103.15 5.55
C TRP A 172 -57.88 -102.85 4.36
N PHE A 173 -58.15 -101.78 3.63
CA PHE A 173 -57.33 -101.36 2.49
C PHE A 173 -56.49 -100.14 2.85
N MET A 174 -55.25 -100.11 2.35
CA MET A 174 -54.35 -98.96 2.39
C MET A 174 -53.85 -98.65 0.99
N LEU A 175 -54.17 -97.45 0.51
CA LEU A 175 -53.68 -96.90 -0.76
C LEU A 175 -52.37 -96.15 -0.52
N LYS A 176 -51.34 -96.58 -1.25
CA LYS A 176 -50.04 -95.93 -1.38
C LYS A 176 -49.81 -95.47 -2.82
N PRO A 177 -48.81 -94.62 -3.11
CA PRO A 177 -48.63 -94.05 -4.45
C PRO A 177 -48.50 -95.08 -5.57
N SER A 178 -47.89 -96.24 -5.30
CA SER A 178 -47.61 -97.30 -6.28
C SER A 178 -48.35 -98.61 -6.04
N CYS A 179 -49.14 -98.73 -4.97
CA CYS A 179 -49.86 -99.96 -4.67
C CYS A 179 -51.03 -99.76 -3.70
N ILE A 180 -51.95 -100.73 -3.68
CA ILE A 180 -53.00 -100.85 -2.68
C ILE A 180 -52.81 -102.16 -1.93
N SER A 181 -52.43 -102.07 -0.67
CA SER A 181 -52.26 -103.21 0.22
C SER A 181 -53.57 -103.49 0.94
N TYR A 182 -53.93 -104.76 1.17
CA TYR A 182 -55.11 -105.11 1.96
C TYR A 182 -54.82 -106.19 3.03
N TYR A 183 -55.46 -106.01 4.18
CA TYR A 183 -55.20 -106.72 5.43
C TYR A 183 -56.51 -107.32 5.98
N VAL A 184 -56.39 -108.23 6.95
CA VAL A 184 -57.57 -108.75 7.66
C VAL A 184 -58.27 -107.67 8.45
N GLY A 185 -57.52 -106.89 9.22
CA GLY A 185 -58.00 -105.80 10.04
C GLY A 185 -57.11 -104.56 9.97
N GLU A 186 -57.56 -103.51 10.64
CA GLU A 186 -56.85 -102.22 10.77
C GLU A 186 -55.57 -102.29 11.60
N ASP A 187 -55.39 -103.34 12.40
CA ASP A 187 -54.17 -103.63 13.18
C ASP A 187 -52.94 -103.96 12.31
N LEU A 188 -53.14 -104.14 11.00
CA LEU A 188 -52.11 -104.46 10.01
C LEU A 188 -51.35 -105.77 10.29
N ALA A 189 -51.86 -106.61 11.20
CA ALA A 189 -51.17 -107.80 11.69
C ALA A 189 -51.00 -108.86 10.60
N GLU A 190 -52.03 -109.05 9.76
CA GLU A 190 -52.02 -110.05 8.70
C GLU A 190 -52.30 -109.43 7.32
N LYS A 191 -51.25 -109.29 6.51
CA LYS A 191 -51.32 -108.81 5.13
C LYS A 191 -51.81 -109.93 4.20
N LYS A 192 -52.90 -109.68 3.45
CA LYS A 192 -53.50 -110.67 2.52
C LYS A 192 -53.10 -110.48 1.07
N GLY A 193 -52.61 -109.31 0.68
CA GLY A 193 -52.04 -109.09 -0.65
C GLY A 193 -51.96 -107.63 -1.06
N ASP A 194 -51.43 -107.43 -2.27
CA ASP A 194 -51.24 -106.12 -2.90
C ASP A 194 -51.89 -106.05 -4.28
N ILE A 195 -52.29 -104.84 -4.64
CA ILE A 195 -52.70 -104.41 -5.97
C ILE A 195 -51.64 -103.42 -6.45
N LEU A 196 -50.75 -103.84 -7.33
CA LEU A 196 -49.76 -102.92 -7.90
C LEU A 196 -50.47 -101.95 -8.84
N LEU A 197 -50.19 -100.66 -8.66
CA LEU A 197 -50.68 -99.58 -9.50
C LEU A 197 -49.56 -99.16 -10.44
N ASP A 198 -49.85 -99.13 -11.73
CA ASP A 198 -48.99 -98.62 -12.80
C ASP A 198 -49.77 -97.61 -13.66
N GLY A 199 -49.10 -96.98 -14.64
CA GLY A 199 -49.75 -96.00 -15.53
C GLY A 199 -50.85 -96.58 -16.43
N ASN A 200 -50.91 -97.91 -16.55
CA ASN A 200 -51.86 -98.68 -17.36
C ASN A 200 -53.04 -99.20 -16.55
N CYS A 201 -53.00 -99.07 -15.23
CA CYS A 201 -54.11 -99.40 -14.35
C CYS A 201 -55.32 -98.50 -14.65
N GLY A 202 -56.51 -99.02 -14.40
CA GLY A 202 -57.75 -98.27 -14.57
C GLY A 202 -58.72 -98.56 -13.43
N VAL A 203 -59.42 -97.54 -12.96
CA VAL A 203 -60.51 -97.71 -12.00
C VAL A 203 -61.83 -97.32 -12.65
N GLU A 204 -62.83 -98.18 -12.54
CA GLU A 204 -64.12 -97.98 -13.17
C GLU A 204 -65.27 -98.21 -12.21
N PRO A 205 -66.31 -97.36 -12.22
CA PRO A 205 -67.53 -97.63 -11.47
C PRO A 205 -68.28 -98.81 -12.09
N LEU A 206 -68.75 -99.74 -11.25
CA LEU A 206 -69.63 -100.82 -11.68
C LEU A 206 -71.07 -100.55 -11.24
N GLN A 207 -72.02 -101.14 -11.96
CA GLN A 207 -73.42 -101.22 -11.55
C GLN A 207 -73.58 -102.24 -10.41
N ASP A 208 -74.64 -102.06 -9.61
CA ASP A 208 -74.94 -102.92 -8.47
C ASP A 208 -75.33 -104.32 -8.97
N LYS A 209 -74.64 -105.35 -8.45
CA LYS A 209 -74.82 -106.77 -8.82
C LYS A 209 -74.54 -107.67 -7.61
N ASP A 210 -75.02 -108.92 -7.64
CA ASP A 210 -74.83 -109.91 -6.56
C ASP A 210 -75.30 -109.42 -5.17
N GLY A 211 -76.33 -108.57 -5.11
CA GLY A 211 -76.83 -107.95 -3.87
C GLY A 211 -75.86 -106.95 -3.21
N LYS A 212 -74.77 -106.57 -3.90
CA LYS A 212 -73.80 -105.57 -3.42
C LYS A 212 -74.00 -104.25 -4.15
N LYS A 213 -73.96 -103.16 -3.36
CA LYS A 213 -74.06 -101.79 -3.83
C LYS A 213 -72.71 -101.10 -3.81
N CYS A 214 -72.62 -99.95 -4.48
CA CYS A 214 -71.43 -99.09 -4.45
C CYS A 214 -70.17 -99.81 -4.98
N LEU A 215 -70.34 -100.58 -6.06
CA LEU A 215 -69.29 -101.38 -6.67
C LEU A 215 -68.36 -100.58 -7.58
N PHE A 216 -67.09 -100.95 -7.61
CA PHE A 216 -66.11 -100.47 -8.57
C PHE A 216 -65.05 -101.55 -8.84
N LEU A 217 -64.39 -101.44 -10.00
CA LEU A 217 -63.38 -102.36 -10.49
C LEU A 217 -62.04 -101.65 -10.52
N ILE A 218 -61.00 -102.27 -9.96
CA ILE A 218 -59.62 -101.86 -10.18
C ILE A 218 -58.97 -102.86 -11.14
N ARG A 219 -58.62 -102.41 -12.34
CA ARG A 219 -57.82 -103.17 -13.31
C ARG A 219 -56.35 -102.93 -13.02
N SER A 220 -55.66 -103.97 -12.58
CA SER A 220 -54.20 -104.02 -12.49
C SER A 220 -53.66 -104.85 -13.66
N SER A 221 -52.40 -104.65 -14.04
CA SER A 221 -51.75 -105.35 -15.16
C SER A 221 -51.76 -106.87 -15.04
N GLN A 222 -51.89 -107.41 -13.82
CA GLN A 222 -51.94 -108.85 -13.56
C GLN A 222 -53.37 -109.41 -13.40
N LYS A 223 -54.31 -108.59 -12.90
CA LYS A 223 -55.66 -109.05 -12.50
C LYS A 223 -56.59 -107.87 -12.22
N SER A 224 -57.89 -108.14 -12.35
CA SER A 224 -58.94 -107.20 -11.97
C SER A 224 -59.53 -107.53 -10.60
N PHE A 225 -59.88 -106.48 -9.85
CA PHE A 225 -60.37 -106.57 -8.48
C PHE A 225 -61.73 -105.87 -8.34
N GLU A 226 -62.78 -106.65 -8.08
CA GLU A 226 -64.10 -106.11 -7.73
C GLU A 226 -64.14 -105.75 -6.23
N ILE A 227 -64.47 -104.49 -5.95
CA ILE A 227 -64.53 -103.91 -4.61
C ILE A 227 -65.88 -103.23 -4.42
N SER A 228 -66.45 -103.34 -3.23
CA SER A 228 -67.67 -102.63 -2.80
C SER A 228 -67.32 -101.75 -1.59
N ALA A 229 -67.64 -100.46 -1.70
CA ALA A 229 -67.53 -99.51 -0.61
C ALA A 229 -68.82 -99.49 0.24
N SER A 230 -68.77 -98.92 1.45
CA SER A 230 -69.95 -98.85 2.33
C SER A 230 -71.07 -97.95 1.79
N ASP A 231 -70.72 -96.90 1.03
CA ASP A 231 -71.65 -95.90 0.53
C ASP A 231 -71.14 -95.25 -0.77
N LYS A 232 -72.02 -94.45 -1.40
CA LYS A 232 -71.73 -93.79 -2.69
C LYS A 232 -70.63 -92.73 -2.56
N LYS A 233 -70.51 -92.07 -1.40
CA LYS A 233 -69.49 -91.04 -1.15
C LYS A 233 -68.11 -91.69 -1.08
N LYS A 234 -67.93 -92.69 -0.22
CA LYS A 234 -66.69 -93.47 -0.12
C LYS A 234 -66.32 -94.15 -1.43
N LYS A 235 -67.29 -94.68 -2.19
CA LYS A 235 -67.04 -95.19 -3.55
C LYS A 235 -66.33 -94.13 -4.41
N GLN A 236 -66.90 -92.92 -4.48
CA GLN A 236 -66.32 -91.85 -5.30
C GLN A 236 -64.96 -91.41 -4.77
N GLU A 237 -64.80 -91.25 -3.45
CA GLU A 237 -63.50 -90.89 -2.86
C GLU A 237 -62.41 -91.93 -3.15
N TRP A 238 -62.71 -93.22 -3.07
CA TRP A 238 -61.76 -94.29 -3.38
C TRP A 238 -61.43 -94.34 -4.87
N ILE A 239 -62.43 -94.23 -5.75
CA ILE A 239 -62.19 -94.14 -7.20
C ILE A 239 -61.30 -92.94 -7.52
N GLN A 240 -61.61 -91.77 -6.99
CA GLN A 240 -60.86 -90.54 -7.23
C GLN A 240 -59.42 -90.65 -6.71
N ALA A 241 -59.22 -91.19 -5.50
CA ALA A 241 -57.90 -91.36 -4.92
C ALA A 241 -57.02 -92.32 -5.75
N VAL A 242 -57.58 -93.46 -6.17
CA VAL A 242 -56.88 -94.44 -7.03
C VAL A 242 -56.58 -93.83 -8.40
N GLN A 243 -57.55 -93.14 -9.03
CA GLN A 243 -57.36 -92.49 -10.32
C GLN A 243 -56.27 -91.41 -10.27
N THR A 244 -56.24 -90.64 -9.17
CA THR A 244 -55.19 -89.64 -8.94
C THR A 244 -53.81 -90.30 -8.89
N CYS A 245 -53.66 -91.41 -8.17
CA CYS A 245 -52.39 -92.14 -8.11
C CYS A 245 -51.95 -92.65 -9.48
N VAL A 246 -52.86 -93.28 -10.23
CA VAL A 246 -52.59 -93.78 -11.59
C VAL A 246 -52.17 -92.64 -12.53
N ASN A 247 -52.85 -91.49 -12.47
CA ASN A 247 -52.52 -90.32 -13.28
C ASN A 247 -51.13 -89.76 -12.92
N LEU A 248 -50.79 -89.69 -11.63
CA LEU A 248 -49.47 -89.25 -11.17
C LEU A 248 -48.36 -90.19 -11.67
N LEU A 249 -48.59 -91.51 -11.58
CA LEU A 249 -47.66 -92.52 -12.10
C LEU A 249 -47.47 -92.39 -13.61
N ARG A 250 -48.54 -92.15 -14.38
CA ARG A 250 -48.47 -91.92 -15.83
C ARG A 250 -47.66 -90.68 -16.20
N GLN A 251 -47.70 -89.64 -15.35
CA GLN A 251 -46.95 -88.41 -15.53
C GLN A 251 -45.52 -88.49 -14.95
N GLY A 252 -45.12 -89.62 -14.34
CA GLY A 252 -43.84 -89.75 -13.64
C GLY A 252 -43.68 -88.82 -12.43
N ARG A 253 -44.80 -88.32 -11.89
CA ARG A 253 -44.79 -87.37 -10.77
C ARG A 253 -44.76 -88.09 -9.43
N PRO A 254 -44.03 -87.56 -8.43
CA PRO A 254 -44.01 -88.13 -7.09
C PRO A 254 -45.36 -87.90 -6.38
N ALA A 255 -45.55 -88.57 -5.23
CA ALA A 255 -46.74 -88.40 -4.40
C ALA A 255 -46.98 -86.92 -4.02
N PRO A 256 -48.23 -86.47 -3.82
CA PRO A 256 -48.55 -85.05 -3.62
C PRO A 256 -47.76 -84.39 -2.47
N HIS A 257 -47.58 -85.07 -1.34
CA HIS A 257 -46.80 -84.55 -0.20
C HIS A 257 -45.29 -84.45 -0.52
N ARG A 258 -44.73 -85.33 -1.36
CA ARG A 258 -43.35 -85.25 -1.84
C ARG A 258 -43.17 -84.11 -2.83
N GLU A 259 -44.12 -83.91 -3.74
CA GLU A 259 -44.10 -82.76 -4.67
C GLU A 259 -44.23 -81.45 -3.90
N ALA A 260 -45.14 -81.36 -2.92
CA ALA A 260 -45.27 -80.19 -2.08
C ALA A 260 -44.00 -79.91 -1.28
N ARG A 261 -43.31 -80.97 -0.80
CA ARG A 261 -42.00 -80.86 -0.15
C ARG A 261 -40.93 -80.35 -1.12
N GLN A 262 -40.92 -80.81 -2.36
CA GLN A 262 -39.97 -80.35 -3.38
C GLN A 262 -40.20 -78.88 -3.74
N LYS A 263 -41.44 -78.48 -4.03
CA LYS A 263 -41.79 -77.08 -4.30
C LYS A 263 -41.36 -76.12 -3.19
N ARG A 264 -41.47 -76.53 -1.92
CA ARG A 264 -40.97 -75.75 -0.78
C ARG A 264 -39.45 -75.68 -0.71
N ARG A 265 -38.73 -76.70 -1.19
CA ARG A 265 -37.26 -76.62 -1.35
C ARG A 265 -36.91 -75.64 -2.47
N ASP A 266 -37.55 -75.77 -3.62
CA ASP A 266 -37.26 -74.93 -4.79
C ASP A 266 -37.58 -73.45 -4.51
N LEU A 267 -38.69 -73.17 -3.81
CA LEU A 267 -39.03 -71.80 -3.39
C LEU A 267 -37.97 -71.20 -2.47
N ARG A 268 -37.40 -71.99 -1.56
CA ARG A 268 -36.34 -71.53 -0.64
C ARG A 268 -35.05 -71.24 -1.36
N LEU A 269 -34.62 -72.13 -2.26
CA LEU A 269 -33.46 -71.90 -3.10
C LEU A 269 -33.63 -70.63 -3.93
N LYS A 270 -34.84 -70.40 -4.46
CA LYS A 270 -35.17 -69.19 -5.19
C LYS A 270 -35.08 -67.93 -4.31
N GLN A 271 -35.68 -67.96 -3.12
CA GLN A 271 -35.64 -66.83 -2.17
C GLN A 271 -34.21 -66.52 -1.71
N GLN A 272 -33.40 -67.55 -1.45
CA GLN A 272 -31.99 -67.38 -1.10
C GLN A 272 -31.19 -66.77 -2.25
N ALA A 273 -31.38 -67.28 -3.48
CA ALA A 273 -30.73 -66.73 -4.66
C ALA A 273 -31.14 -65.26 -4.92
N GLU A 274 -32.43 -64.94 -4.78
CA GLU A 274 -32.93 -63.56 -4.89
C GLU A 274 -32.31 -62.65 -3.81
N GLN A 275 -32.12 -63.15 -2.59
CA GLN A 275 -31.50 -62.40 -1.50
C GLN A 275 -29.99 -62.21 -1.71
N GLU A 276 -29.27 -63.25 -2.14
CA GLU A 276 -27.85 -63.18 -2.49
C GLU A 276 -27.60 -62.20 -3.66
N GLU A 277 -28.47 -62.22 -4.67
CA GLU A 277 -28.43 -61.27 -5.80
C GLU A 277 -28.65 -59.83 -5.31
N LEU A 278 -29.61 -59.62 -4.41
CA LEU A 278 -29.87 -58.31 -3.82
C LEU A 278 -28.68 -57.82 -2.98
N GLU A 279 -28.08 -58.71 -2.18
CA GLU A 279 -26.90 -58.39 -1.36
C GLU A 279 -25.68 -58.05 -2.23
N LEU A 280 -25.45 -58.80 -3.30
CA LEU A 280 -24.42 -58.50 -4.28
C LEU A 280 -24.66 -57.12 -4.90
N ARG A 281 -25.90 -56.85 -5.32
CA ARG A 281 -26.27 -55.55 -5.91
C ARG A 281 -26.08 -54.40 -4.94
N MET A 282 -26.42 -54.58 -3.67
CA MET A 282 -26.19 -53.59 -2.61
C MET A 282 -24.70 -53.31 -2.42
N ARG A 283 -23.83 -54.33 -2.43
CA ARG A 283 -22.37 -54.16 -2.33
C ARG A 283 -21.81 -53.40 -3.54
N GLU A 284 -22.24 -53.73 -4.75
CA GLU A 284 -21.86 -53.00 -5.96
C GLU A 284 -22.24 -51.51 -5.87
N LEU A 285 -23.47 -51.22 -5.41
CA LEU A 285 -23.91 -49.85 -5.22
C LEU A 285 -23.13 -49.11 -4.13
N GLN A 286 -22.77 -49.79 -3.04
CA GLN A 286 -21.93 -49.22 -1.98
C GLN A 286 -20.56 -48.83 -2.51
N THR A 287 -19.86 -49.76 -3.17
CA THR A 287 -18.52 -49.50 -3.74
C THR A 287 -18.55 -48.39 -4.80
N ALA A 288 -19.57 -48.34 -5.66
CA ALA A 288 -19.74 -47.26 -6.63
C ALA A 288 -20.00 -45.90 -5.96
N ASN A 289 -20.75 -45.89 -4.85
CA ASN A 289 -21.02 -44.66 -4.10
C ASN A 289 -19.78 -44.17 -3.36
N GLU A 290 -19.00 -45.06 -2.75
CA GLU A 290 -17.72 -44.74 -2.11
C GLU A 290 -16.72 -44.17 -3.13
N ALA A 291 -16.60 -44.79 -4.32
CA ALA A 291 -15.75 -44.29 -5.39
C ALA A 291 -16.17 -42.88 -5.85
N LYS A 292 -17.48 -42.63 -6.00
CA LYS A 292 -18.00 -41.31 -6.36
C LYS A 292 -17.77 -40.27 -5.26
N GLN A 293 -17.88 -40.65 -3.99
CA GLN A 293 -17.57 -39.76 -2.87
C GLN A 293 -16.09 -39.37 -2.85
N LEU A 294 -15.20 -40.34 -3.08
CA LEU A 294 -13.76 -40.09 -3.18
C LEU A 294 -13.43 -39.13 -4.33
N GLU A 295 -14.08 -39.30 -5.49
CA GLU A 295 -13.92 -38.41 -6.64
C GLU A 295 -14.38 -36.97 -6.33
N LEU A 296 -15.52 -36.81 -5.65
CA LEU A 296 -16.03 -35.51 -5.20
C LEU A 296 -15.10 -34.86 -4.17
N GLU A 297 -14.52 -35.63 -3.25
CA GLU A 297 -13.56 -35.11 -2.28
C GLU A 297 -12.27 -34.65 -2.96
N ASN A 298 -11.76 -35.42 -3.92
CA ASN A 298 -10.59 -35.04 -4.71
C ASN A 298 -10.86 -33.77 -5.53
N MET A 299 -12.04 -33.66 -6.17
CA MET A 299 -12.44 -32.46 -6.88
C MET A 299 -12.54 -31.25 -5.95
N ARG A 300 -13.09 -31.43 -4.74
CA ARG A 300 -13.16 -30.36 -3.72
C ARG A 300 -11.77 -29.89 -3.29
N LYS A 301 -10.85 -30.82 -3.00
CA LYS A 301 -9.46 -30.48 -2.64
C LYS A 301 -8.76 -29.72 -3.77
N ALA A 302 -8.91 -30.18 -5.01
CA ALA A 302 -8.33 -29.49 -6.18
C ALA A 302 -8.88 -28.06 -6.36
N LEU A 303 -10.18 -27.86 -6.12
CA LEU A 303 -10.78 -26.51 -6.15
C LEU A 303 -10.25 -25.62 -5.02
N GLU A 304 -10.08 -26.17 -3.81
CA GLU A 304 -9.54 -25.44 -2.66
C GLU A 304 -8.06 -25.06 -2.87
N GLU A 305 -7.24 -25.98 -3.39
CA GLU A 305 -5.85 -25.69 -3.79
C GLU A 305 -5.79 -24.63 -4.89
N ALA A 306 -6.64 -24.72 -5.92
CA ALA A 306 -6.69 -23.74 -6.99
C ALA A 306 -7.08 -22.34 -6.46
N ALA A 307 -8.04 -22.27 -5.54
CA ALA A 307 -8.45 -21.03 -4.89
C ALA A 307 -7.33 -20.44 -4.00
N ALA A 308 -6.63 -21.28 -3.24
CA ALA A 308 -5.49 -20.86 -2.43
C ALA A 308 -4.35 -20.31 -3.31
N ASN A 309 -4.02 -20.99 -4.39
CA ASN A 309 -3.01 -20.54 -5.35
C ASN A 309 -3.41 -19.21 -6.01
N ALA A 310 -4.68 -19.05 -6.41
CA ALA A 310 -5.17 -17.80 -6.97
C ALA A 310 -5.10 -16.64 -5.96
N ALA A 311 -5.46 -16.88 -4.70
CA ALA A 311 -5.36 -15.88 -3.64
C ALA A 311 -3.90 -15.50 -3.32
N GLU A 312 -2.99 -16.47 -3.32
CA GLU A 312 -1.54 -16.24 -3.17
C GLU A 312 -1.00 -15.39 -4.32
N GLU A 313 -1.41 -15.68 -5.56
CA GLU A 313 -1.00 -14.93 -6.73
C GLU A 313 -1.56 -13.50 -6.72
N GLU A 314 -2.82 -13.31 -6.32
CA GLU A 314 -3.42 -11.98 -6.14
C GLU A 314 -2.72 -11.18 -5.05
N LYS A 315 -2.35 -11.82 -3.92
CA LYS A 315 -1.55 -11.19 -2.87
C LYS A 315 -0.18 -10.77 -3.39
N ARG A 316 0.50 -11.60 -4.20
CA ARG A 316 1.78 -11.24 -4.84
C ARG A 316 1.64 -10.07 -5.81
N ARG A 317 0.56 -10.04 -6.59
CA ARG A 317 0.25 -8.92 -7.50
C ARG A 317 0.03 -7.63 -6.72
N LEU A 318 -0.76 -7.68 -5.66
CA LEU A 318 -0.99 -6.54 -4.77
C LEU A 318 0.30 -6.07 -4.09
N GLN A 319 1.12 -6.98 -3.56
CA GLN A 319 2.42 -6.64 -2.98
C GLN A 319 3.32 -5.93 -4.00
N THR A 320 3.42 -6.46 -5.22
CA THR A 320 4.22 -5.84 -6.28
C THR A 320 3.69 -4.44 -6.63
N GLN A 321 2.36 -4.28 -6.70
CA GLN A 321 1.73 -2.98 -6.95
C GLN A 321 2.01 -1.97 -5.83
N THR A 322 1.88 -2.40 -4.57
CA THR A 322 2.16 -1.57 -3.39
C THR A 322 3.64 -1.18 -3.34
N GLU A 323 4.56 -2.12 -3.58
CA GLU A 323 6.00 -1.82 -3.63
C GLU A 323 6.33 -0.80 -4.72
N LEU A 324 5.69 -0.88 -5.89
CA LEU A 324 5.84 0.11 -6.94
C LEU A 324 5.32 1.48 -6.50
N GLN A 325 4.13 1.54 -5.88
CA GLN A 325 3.58 2.79 -5.35
C GLN A 325 4.48 3.41 -4.28
N ASP A 326 5.03 2.59 -3.38
CA ASP A 326 5.96 3.03 -2.34
C ASP A 326 7.27 3.55 -2.95
N ARG A 327 7.81 2.88 -3.97
CA ARG A 327 8.98 3.38 -4.72
C ARG A 327 8.69 4.73 -5.36
N TYR A 328 7.56 4.87 -6.06
CA TYR A 328 7.16 6.15 -6.65
C TYR A 328 7.00 7.25 -5.59
N ARG A 329 6.41 6.93 -4.44
CA ARG A 329 6.27 7.86 -3.33
C ARG A 329 7.63 8.30 -2.79
N MET A 330 8.54 7.36 -2.57
CA MET A 330 9.90 7.66 -2.08
C MET A 330 10.68 8.51 -3.08
N ASP A 331 10.58 8.21 -4.38
CA ASP A 331 11.24 9.00 -5.42
C ASP A 331 10.67 10.42 -5.51
N LEU A 332 9.35 10.58 -5.37
CA LEU A 332 8.72 11.89 -5.28
C LEU A 332 9.16 12.67 -4.04
N GLU A 333 9.27 12.01 -2.88
CA GLU A 333 9.79 12.62 -1.65
C GLU A 333 11.26 13.05 -1.81
N ARG A 334 12.09 12.22 -2.45
CA ARG A 334 13.48 12.58 -2.79
C ARG A 334 13.55 13.78 -3.73
N GLU A 335 12.74 13.80 -4.78
CA GLU A 335 12.70 14.92 -5.73
C GLU A 335 12.27 16.22 -5.05
N LYS A 336 11.28 16.15 -4.14
CA LYS A 336 10.89 17.30 -3.31
C LYS A 336 12.03 17.79 -2.42
N MET A 337 12.77 16.88 -1.78
CA MET A 337 13.92 17.24 -0.94
C MET A 337 15.05 17.87 -1.77
N VAL A 338 15.36 17.31 -2.94
CA VAL A 338 16.36 17.89 -3.86
C VAL A 338 15.91 19.27 -4.33
N ARG A 339 14.63 19.43 -4.69
CA ARG A 339 14.07 20.72 -5.08
C ARG A 339 14.14 21.74 -3.94
N GLN A 340 13.79 21.35 -2.72
CA GLN A 340 13.90 22.22 -1.55
C GLN A 340 15.36 22.64 -1.29
N GLN A 341 16.31 21.70 -1.36
CA GLN A 341 17.74 22.01 -1.25
C GLN A 341 18.22 22.96 -2.36
N MET A 342 17.73 22.77 -3.59
CA MET A 342 18.03 23.65 -4.70
C MET A 342 17.43 25.05 -4.49
N GLU A 343 16.18 25.13 -4.02
CA GLU A 343 15.52 26.40 -3.67
C GLU A 343 16.27 27.13 -2.54
N GLU A 344 16.73 26.41 -1.52
CA GLU A 344 17.58 26.96 -0.46
C GLU A 344 18.93 27.46 -1.00
N GLN A 345 19.59 26.70 -1.88
CA GLN A 345 20.83 27.14 -2.53
C GLN A 345 20.62 28.35 -3.43
N VAL A 346 19.50 28.42 -4.16
CA VAL A 346 19.14 29.58 -4.99
C VAL A 346 18.86 30.79 -4.11
N ALA A 347 18.15 30.62 -3.00
CA ALA A 347 17.90 31.68 -2.03
C ALA A 347 19.19 32.19 -1.38
N GLN A 348 20.11 31.30 -1.02
CA GLN A 348 21.44 31.68 -0.52
C GLN A 348 22.20 32.50 -1.56
N LYS A 349 22.29 32.00 -2.81
CA LYS A 349 22.94 32.72 -3.91
C LYS A 349 22.25 34.05 -4.23
N SER A 350 20.93 34.15 -4.11
CA SER A 350 20.22 35.41 -4.31
C SER A 350 20.54 36.42 -3.20
N THR A 351 20.61 35.97 -1.94
CA THR A 351 21.03 36.86 -0.83
C THR A 351 22.49 37.31 -0.96
N GLU A 352 23.38 36.43 -1.41
CA GLU A 352 24.76 36.79 -1.72
C GLU A 352 24.81 37.82 -2.86
N LEU A 353 24.04 37.60 -3.93
CA LEU A 353 23.95 38.53 -5.05
C LEU A 353 23.40 39.90 -4.62
N GLU A 354 22.39 39.95 -3.74
CA GLU A 354 21.86 41.19 -3.16
C GLU A 354 22.95 41.93 -2.37
N GLN A 355 23.76 41.22 -1.58
CA GLN A 355 24.90 41.82 -0.87
C GLN A 355 25.96 42.36 -1.84
N TYR A 356 26.27 41.62 -2.91
CA TYR A 356 27.18 42.09 -3.96
C TYR A 356 26.65 43.35 -4.64
N LEU A 357 25.36 43.38 -5.01
CA LEU A 357 24.73 44.55 -5.62
C LEU A 357 24.71 45.75 -4.67
N GLN A 358 24.46 45.53 -3.38
CA GLN A 358 24.54 46.59 -2.38
C GLN A 358 25.95 47.15 -2.28
N ARG A 359 26.98 46.29 -2.31
CA ARG A 359 28.38 46.73 -2.29
C ARG A 359 28.77 47.50 -3.54
N VAL A 360 28.26 47.10 -4.71
CA VAL A 360 28.46 47.83 -5.96
C VAL A 360 27.81 49.21 -5.88
N ARG A 361 26.57 49.32 -5.38
CA ARG A 361 25.92 50.63 -5.16
C ARG A 361 26.69 51.52 -4.21
N GLU A 362 27.17 50.99 -3.08
CA GLU A 362 28.02 51.75 -2.15
C GLU A 362 29.29 52.27 -2.83
N LEU A 363 29.91 51.45 -3.69
CA LEU A 363 31.09 51.86 -4.45
C LEU A 363 30.74 52.91 -5.51
N GLU A 364 29.63 52.75 -6.24
CA GLU A 364 29.12 53.73 -7.19
C GLU A 364 28.83 55.08 -6.51
N ASP A 365 28.18 55.07 -5.35
CA ASP A 365 27.92 56.27 -4.54
C ASP A 365 29.23 56.93 -4.09
N MET A 366 30.24 56.14 -3.68
CA MET A 366 31.56 56.69 -3.35
C MET A 366 32.28 57.25 -4.58
N TYR A 367 32.14 56.64 -5.75
CA TYR A 367 32.69 57.16 -7.00
C TYR A 367 32.04 58.49 -7.37
N HIS A 368 30.71 58.60 -7.24
CA HIS A 368 29.99 59.86 -7.47
C HIS A 368 30.43 60.96 -6.50
N GLN A 369 30.58 60.63 -5.21
CA GLN A 369 31.11 61.59 -4.22
C GLN A 369 32.55 62.03 -4.52
N LEU A 370 33.38 61.14 -5.07
CA LEU A 370 34.74 61.47 -5.51
C LEU A 370 34.73 62.34 -6.77
N GLU A 371 33.83 62.09 -7.72
CA GLU A 371 33.64 62.93 -8.90
C GLU A 371 33.18 64.34 -8.50
N ASP A 372 32.17 64.46 -7.64
CA ASP A 372 31.67 65.73 -7.12
C ASP A 372 32.79 66.52 -6.41
N ALA A 373 33.56 65.86 -5.53
CA ALA A 373 34.67 66.50 -4.82
C ALA A 373 35.80 66.96 -5.77
N LEU A 374 36.02 66.25 -6.88
CA LEU A 374 37.02 66.59 -7.89
C LEU A 374 36.54 67.72 -8.81
N GLU A 375 35.23 67.79 -9.08
CA GLU A 375 34.61 68.95 -9.73
C GLU A 375 34.67 70.20 -8.84
N ASP A 376 34.41 70.06 -7.54
CA ASP A 376 34.58 71.14 -6.56
C ASP A 376 36.03 71.62 -6.48
N GLU A 377 37.03 70.73 -6.48
CA GLU A 377 38.45 71.12 -6.53
C GLU A 377 38.77 71.87 -7.84
N ARG A 378 38.24 71.39 -8.96
CA ARG A 378 38.38 72.06 -10.27
C ARG A 378 37.77 73.45 -10.26
N HIS A 379 36.58 73.63 -9.71
CA HIS A 379 35.92 74.92 -9.57
C HIS A 379 36.72 75.86 -8.66
N ALA A 380 37.17 75.38 -7.49
CA ALA A 380 38.02 76.16 -6.59
C ALA A 380 39.34 76.61 -7.25
N ARG A 381 39.95 75.75 -8.07
CA ARG A 381 41.19 76.06 -8.80
C ARG A 381 40.97 77.08 -9.92
N GLN A 382 39.84 76.99 -10.63
CA GLN A 382 39.43 77.99 -11.63
C GLN A 382 39.16 79.36 -10.98
N ASP A 383 38.51 79.37 -9.81
CA ASP A 383 38.26 80.58 -9.03
C ASP A 383 39.58 81.20 -8.51
N GLU A 384 40.53 80.39 -8.01
CA GLU A 384 41.87 80.87 -7.65
C GLU A 384 42.61 81.49 -8.85
N GLU A 385 42.54 80.86 -10.03
CA GLU A 385 43.16 81.38 -11.26
C GLU A 385 42.48 82.68 -11.73
N ALA A 386 41.16 82.79 -11.62
CA ALA A 386 40.42 84.00 -11.93
C ALA A 386 40.80 85.16 -10.99
N VAL A 387 40.95 84.90 -9.69
CA VAL A 387 41.42 85.88 -8.71
C VAL A 387 42.86 86.30 -8.99
N ARG A 388 43.76 85.37 -9.36
CA ARG A 388 45.13 85.73 -9.78
C ARG A 388 45.15 86.61 -11.04
N LYS A 389 44.32 86.31 -12.04
CA LYS A 389 44.22 87.13 -13.28
C LYS A 389 43.70 88.54 -12.97
N LEU A 390 42.71 88.66 -12.10
CA LEU A 390 42.21 89.96 -11.61
C LEU A 390 43.29 90.72 -10.84
N GLN A 391 44.03 90.05 -9.97
CA GLN A 391 45.13 90.66 -9.22
C GLN A 391 46.26 91.15 -10.15
N ALA A 392 46.63 90.37 -11.17
CA ALA A 392 47.63 90.78 -12.16
C ALA A 392 47.19 92.03 -12.95
N ARG A 393 45.92 92.09 -13.38
CA ARG A 393 45.38 93.27 -14.07
C ARG A 393 45.40 94.52 -13.19
N LEU A 394 45.01 94.39 -11.91
CA LEU A 394 45.04 95.51 -10.96
C LEU A 394 46.48 95.99 -10.70
N LEU A 395 47.44 95.07 -10.58
CA LEU A 395 48.86 95.43 -10.43
C LEU A 395 49.43 96.12 -11.68
N GLU A 396 49.01 95.72 -12.88
CA GLU A 396 49.40 96.36 -14.13
C GLU A 396 48.80 97.77 -14.25
N GLU A 397 47.53 97.95 -13.86
CA GLU A 397 46.90 99.27 -13.75
C GLU A 397 47.57 100.17 -12.69
N GLU A 398 47.96 99.61 -11.53
CA GLU A 398 48.73 100.34 -10.52
C GLU A 398 50.12 100.74 -11.04
N ALA A 399 50.82 99.84 -11.76
CA ALA A 399 52.13 100.12 -12.32
C ALA A 399 52.08 101.22 -13.38
N MET A 400 51.06 101.19 -14.26
CA MET A 400 50.82 102.26 -15.23
C MET A 400 50.57 103.61 -14.55
N LYS A 401 49.71 103.66 -13.53
CA LYS A 401 49.46 104.90 -12.77
C LYS A 401 50.69 105.39 -12.01
N ARG A 402 51.52 104.49 -11.44
CA ARG A 402 52.79 104.86 -10.80
C ARG A 402 53.78 105.45 -11.81
N ALA A 403 53.90 104.87 -13.00
CA ALA A 403 54.78 105.40 -14.06
C ALA A 403 54.34 106.79 -14.55
N GLU A 404 53.03 107.03 -14.70
CA GLU A 404 52.49 108.35 -15.01
C GLU A 404 52.81 109.38 -13.91
N LEU A 405 52.62 109.00 -12.64
CA LEU A 405 52.95 109.86 -11.49
C LEU A 405 54.45 110.15 -11.40
N GLU A 406 55.32 109.17 -11.66
CA GLU A 406 56.77 109.37 -11.71
C GLU A 406 57.18 110.33 -12.83
N GLN A 407 56.58 110.24 -14.02
CA GLN A 407 56.83 111.22 -15.10
C GLN A 407 56.41 112.64 -14.70
N ILE A 408 55.27 112.78 -14.04
CA ILE A 408 54.79 114.09 -13.56
C ILE A 408 55.73 114.63 -12.47
N HIS A 409 56.18 113.77 -11.54
CA HIS A 409 57.12 114.15 -10.49
C HIS A 409 58.46 114.60 -11.06
N LEU A 410 59.00 113.88 -12.05
CA LEU A 410 60.26 114.25 -12.70
C LEU A 410 60.17 115.60 -13.41
N ARG A 411 59.04 115.88 -14.09
CA ARG A 411 58.76 117.18 -14.71
C ARG A 411 58.69 118.30 -13.68
N GLN A 412 58.08 118.05 -12.52
CA GLN A 412 58.03 119.02 -11.43
C GLN A 412 59.41 119.28 -10.83
N GLN A 413 60.24 118.26 -10.61
CA GLN A 413 61.60 118.44 -10.09
C GLN A 413 62.49 119.26 -11.03
N LEU A 414 62.42 119.02 -12.35
CA LEU A 414 63.15 119.81 -13.33
C LEU A 414 62.74 121.29 -13.27
N ALA A 415 61.43 121.57 -13.25
CA ALA A 415 60.92 122.94 -13.15
C ALA A 415 61.35 123.63 -11.85
N ILE A 416 61.36 122.92 -10.72
CA ILE A 416 61.85 123.46 -9.43
C ILE A 416 63.35 123.79 -9.52
N SER A 417 64.17 122.91 -10.11
CA SER A 417 65.61 123.15 -10.25
C SER A 417 65.92 124.35 -11.14
N GLU A 418 65.16 124.58 -12.21
CA GLU A 418 65.29 125.75 -13.08
C GLU A 418 64.94 127.04 -12.33
N THR A 419 63.85 127.04 -11.53
CA THR A 419 63.46 128.20 -10.71
C THR A 419 64.43 128.48 -9.55
N GLU A 420 65.03 127.46 -8.95
CA GLU A 420 66.05 127.63 -7.91
C GLU A 420 67.35 128.21 -8.47
N ALA A 421 67.75 127.80 -9.69
CA ALA A 421 68.90 128.36 -10.38
C ALA A 421 68.71 129.84 -10.73
N GLU A 422 67.54 130.23 -11.27
CA GLU A 422 67.20 131.64 -11.52
C GLU A 422 67.24 132.48 -10.24
N LYS A 423 66.73 131.94 -9.12
CA LYS A 423 66.76 132.62 -7.82
C LYS A 423 68.19 132.85 -7.32
N GLN A 424 69.09 131.87 -7.47
CA GLN A 424 70.50 132.01 -7.07
C GLN A 424 71.26 133.04 -7.94
N GLU A 425 70.94 133.15 -9.22
CA GLU A 425 71.48 134.18 -10.11
C GLU A 425 71.07 135.59 -9.64
N LEU A 426 69.78 135.77 -9.32
CA LEU A 426 69.22 137.03 -8.82
C LEU A 426 69.76 137.41 -7.42
N GLU A 427 69.98 136.43 -6.53
CA GLU A 427 70.61 136.68 -5.22
C GLU A 427 72.07 137.12 -5.36
N ARG A 428 72.83 136.54 -6.29
CA ARG A 428 74.21 136.99 -6.60
C ARG A 428 74.23 138.43 -7.11
N GLU A 429 73.29 138.80 -7.99
CA GLU A 429 73.16 140.19 -8.44
C GLU A 429 72.78 141.15 -7.31
N ARG A 430 71.87 140.75 -6.41
CA ARG A 430 71.49 141.55 -5.25
C ARG A 430 72.70 141.80 -4.34
N LEU A 431 73.45 140.75 -3.99
CA LEU A 431 74.63 140.83 -3.13
C LEU A 431 75.74 141.72 -3.75
N ALA A 432 75.95 141.64 -5.06
CA ALA A 432 76.89 142.52 -5.76
C ALA A 432 76.47 144.00 -5.65
N LYS A 433 75.17 144.29 -5.89
CA LYS A 433 74.61 145.65 -5.75
C LYS A 433 74.66 146.16 -4.30
N GLU A 434 74.44 145.28 -3.32
CA GLU A 434 74.48 145.61 -1.88
C GLU A 434 75.92 145.91 -1.41
N SER A 435 76.93 145.17 -1.89
CA SER A 435 78.34 145.48 -1.62
C SER A 435 78.80 146.79 -2.26
N ALA A 436 78.33 147.09 -3.48
CA ALA A 436 78.61 148.36 -4.16
C ALA A 436 77.96 149.55 -3.43
N LEU A 437 76.74 149.36 -2.91
CA LEU A 437 76.04 150.35 -2.09
C LEU A 437 76.79 150.61 -0.77
N GLN A 438 77.26 149.56 -0.08
CA GLN A 438 78.05 149.70 1.15
C GLN A 438 79.39 150.41 0.91
N ALA A 439 80.08 150.12 -0.20
CA ALA A 439 81.31 150.81 -0.57
C ALA A 439 81.08 152.30 -0.85
N ALA A 440 79.98 152.64 -1.53
CA ALA A 440 79.58 154.03 -1.76
C ALA A 440 79.19 154.76 -0.46
N MET A 441 78.53 154.08 0.48
CA MET A 441 78.19 154.64 1.79
C MET A 441 79.43 154.93 2.64
N GLN A 442 80.43 154.04 2.64
CA GLN A 442 81.70 154.25 3.35
C GLN A 442 82.51 155.42 2.76
N GLN A 443 82.49 155.58 1.43
CA GLN A 443 83.09 156.75 0.78
C GLN A 443 82.36 158.05 1.14
N LEU A 444 81.03 158.02 1.25
CA LEU A 444 80.24 159.19 1.65
C LEU A 444 80.53 159.59 3.11
N GLU A 445 80.65 158.61 4.01
CA GLU A 445 80.95 158.82 5.42
C GLU A 445 82.37 159.37 5.64
N GLN A 446 83.35 158.91 4.87
CA GLN A 446 84.69 159.50 4.85
C GLN A 446 84.66 160.97 4.39
N LEU A 447 83.94 161.28 3.31
CA LEU A 447 83.80 162.65 2.82
C LEU A 447 83.04 163.55 3.81
N GLU A 448 82.07 163.02 4.54
CA GLU A 448 81.35 163.77 5.59
C GLU A 448 82.24 164.05 6.81
N GLN A 449 83.08 163.10 7.23
CA GLN A 449 84.07 163.31 8.29
C GLN A 449 85.15 164.31 7.87
N GLU A 450 85.65 164.21 6.64
CA GLU A 450 86.59 165.20 6.08
C GLU A 450 85.96 166.59 5.99
N ARG A 451 84.68 166.69 5.61
CA ARG A 451 83.93 167.95 5.60
C ARG A 451 83.75 168.51 7.02
N GLN A 452 83.42 167.68 8.00
CA GLN A 452 83.29 168.10 9.40
C GLN A 452 84.63 168.58 9.98
N GLY A 453 85.72 167.86 9.72
CA GLY A 453 87.07 168.28 10.10
C GLY A 453 87.50 169.59 9.42
N ALA A 454 87.17 169.77 8.14
CA ALA A 454 87.42 171.03 7.42
C ALA A 454 86.59 172.20 7.97
N LEU A 455 85.35 171.95 8.40
CA LEU A 455 84.48 172.95 9.04
C LEU A 455 84.98 173.36 10.42
N GLU A 456 85.46 172.41 11.23
CA GLU A 456 86.07 172.70 12.53
C GLU A 456 87.38 173.49 12.36
N GLN A 457 88.21 173.13 11.39
CA GLN A 457 89.42 173.90 11.05
C GLN A 457 89.06 175.31 10.59
N TYR A 458 88.02 175.47 9.75
CA TYR A 458 87.53 176.78 9.31
C TYR A 458 87.00 177.63 10.48
N GLN A 459 86.22 177.05 11.39
CA GLN A 459 85.72 177.74 12.59
C GLN A 459 86.85 178.14 13.54
N THR A 460 87.88 177.31 13.67
CA THR A 460 89.05 177.61 14.50
C THR A 460 89.87 178.76 13.91
N VAL A 461 89.99 178.82 12.58
CA VAL A 461 90.65 179.91 11.86
C VAL A 461 89.82 181.20 11.93
N MET A 462 88.48 181.11 11.82
CA MET A 462 87.57 182.25 12.01
C MET A 462 87.68 182.86 13.42
N LYS A 463 87.75 182.04 14.47
CA LYS A 463 87.94 182.51 15.85
C LYS A 463 89.29 183.20 16.04
N LYS A 464 90.36 182.64 15.46
CA LYS A 464 91.69 183.27 15.43
C LYS A 464 91.70 184.58 14.64
N LEU A 465 90.86 184.71 13.61
CA LEU A 465 90.68 185.95 12.85
C LEU A 465 89.91 187.01 13.66
N GLU A 466 88.88 186.63 14.41
CA GLU A 466 88.13 187.52 15.31
C GLU A 466 89.02 188.07 16.43
N ASP A 467 89.81 187.21 17.08
CA ASP A 467 90.75 187.61 18.12
C ASP A 467 91.90 188.50 17.58
N ALA A 468 92.33 188.25 16.33
CA ALA A 468 93.28 189.12 15.64
C ALA A 468 92.67 190.49 15.29
N THR A 469 91.40 190.55 14.88
CA THR A 469 90.72 191.82 14.55
C THR A 469 90.45 192.72 15.76
N ASN A 470 90.16 192.16 16.93
CA ASN A 470 90.01 192.94 18.16
C ASN A 470 91.36 193.42 18.72
N ASN A 471 92.45 192.67 18.55
CA ASN A 471 93.81 193.12 18.91
C ASN A 471 94.37 194.20 17.94
N THR A 472 93.93 194.23 16.69
CA THR A 472 94.25 195.33 15.75
C THR A 472 93.49 196.65 16.02
N LYS A 473 92.48 196.70 16.90
CA LYS A 473 91.92 197.98 17.40
C LYS A 473 92.82 198.66 18.44
N THR A 474 93.73 197.90 19.07
CA THR A 474 94.62 198.38 20.15
C THR A 474 95.96 198.90 19.61
N TRP A 475 96.36 198.48 18.40
CA TRP A 475 97.60 198.88 17.71
C TRP A 475 97.40 199.70 16.43
N LYS A 476 96.15 199.88 15.95
CA LYS A 476 95.79 201.05 15.11
C LYS A 476 95.61 202.28 16.02
N HIS A 477 96.65 202.68 16.74
CA HIS A 477 97.55 203.74 16.26
C HIS A 477 96.84 205.10 16.12
N LYS A 478 97.14 206.11 16.96
CA LYS A 478 98.39 206.37 17.69
C LYS A 478 99.68 206.42 16.83
N VAL A 479 99.65 206.08 15.52
CA VAL A 479 100.67 206.31 14.44
C VAL A 479 99.94 206.47 13.09
N ALA A 480 99.04 207.45 13.03
CA ALA A 480 98.82 208.22 11.80
C ALA A 480 98.52 209.68 12.16
N GLN A 481 99.25 210.18 13.18
CA GLN A 481 99.37 211.59 13.51
C GLN A 481 100.60 212.24 12.87
N HIS A 482 101.42 211.50 12.11
CA HIS A 482 102.44 212.11 11.26
C HIS A 482 102.61 211.33 9.93
N GLU A 483 102.62 212.12 8.84
CA GLU A 483 103.05 211.84 7.46
C GLU A 483 102.08 211.00 6.60
N GLY A 484 101.26 211.57 5.71
CA GLY A 484 101.37 212.86 5.01
C GLY A 484 102.31 212.75 3.83
N LEU A 485 101.71 212.71 2.61
CA LEU A 485 102.34 212.73 1.28
C LEU A 485 102.78 211.36 0.72
N LEU A 486 101.89 210.76 -0.07
CA LEU A 486 102.04 210.78 -1.54
C LEU A 486 100.75 210.22 -2.16
N ARG A 487 100.12 211.10 -2.93
CA ARG A 487 98.77 210.96 -3.48
C ARG A 487 98.87 210.61 -4.96
N LEU A 488 97.79 209.98 -5.39
CA LEU A 488 97.19 209.99 -6.72
C LEU A 488 97.74 209.04 -7.81
N ILE A 489 96.88 208.03 -8.06
CA ILE A 489 96.14 207.78 -9.32
C ILE A 489 96.85 207.09 -10.51
N GLN A 490 96.23 205.94 -10.86
CA GLN A 490 96.15 205.22 -12.15
C GLN A 490 97.44 204.59 -12.70
N PRO A 491 97.38 203.62 -13.65
CA PRO A 491 96.26 203.01 -14.43
C PRO A 491 96.22 201.44 -14.34
N GLY A 492 95.16 200.71 -14.74
CA GLY A 492 94.87 200.18 -16.11
C GLY A 492 95.28 198.67 -16.23
N SER A 493 94.66 197.72 -16.95
CA SER A 493 93.60 197.70 -17.98
C SER A 493 93.13 196.25 -18.35
N LYS A 494 91.80 196.07 -18.50
CA LYS A 494 91.00 195.36 -19.56
C LYS A 494 91.30 193.88 -19.98
N GLY A 495 90.28 193.06 -20.33
CA GLY A 495 88.87 193.42 -20.59
C GLY A 495 87.85 192.31 -20.93
N GLN A 496 86.58 192.70 -20.70
CA GLN A 496 85.32 192.66 -21.50
C GLN A 496 84.69 191.37 -22.12
N GLN A 497 83.36 191.26 -21.89
CA GLN A 497 82.22 190.89 -22.79
C GLN A 497 81.34 189.75 -22.23
N ARG A 498 80.00 189.73 -22.28
CA ARG A 498 78.90 190.63 -22.74
C ARG A 498 77.63 190.19 -21.98
N ILE A 499 76.70 191.12 -21.79
CA ILE A 499 75.36 190.92 -21.18
C ILE A 499 74.32 190.77 -22.30
N THR A 500 73.35 189.86 -22.10
CA THR A 500 72.05 189.83 -22.80
C THR A 500 70.91 189.74 -21.77
N ASN A 501 69.69 189.98 -22.22
CA ASN A 501 68.45 190.22 -21.46
C ASN A 501 67.86 188.98 -20.71
N TRP A 502 68.69 187.98 -20.36
CA TRP A 502 68.27 186.72 -19.72
C TRP A 502 69.22 186.19 -18.60
N GLY A 503 70.24 186.94 -18.15
CA GLY A 503 71.12 186.47 -17.07
C GLY A 503 72.23 185.48 -17.49
N PRO A 504 73.14 185.09 -16.58
CA PRO A 504 74.53 184.73 -16.89
C PRO A 504 74.71 183.25 -17.28
N ALA A 505 75.40 183.01 -18.40
CA ALA A 505 75.63 181.70 -19.05
C ALA A 505 74.39 181.02 -19.66
N ALA A 506 73.39 181.81 -20.07
CA ALA A 506 72.42 181.41 -21.08
C ALA A 506 73.01 181.66 -22.48
N PHE A 507 73.19 180.61 -23.28
CA PHE A 507 73.55 180.72 -24.71
C PHE A 507 72.30 180.76 -25.59
N SER A 508 72.38 181.47 -26.71
CA SER A 508 71.51 181.21 -27.86
C SER A 508 72.27 180.34 -28.86
N ASP A 509 71.73 179.21 -29.32
CA ASP A 509 72.48 178.29 -30.21
C ASP A 509 72.63 178.78 -31.67
N ALA A 510 72.11 179.96 -32.01
CA ALA A 510 72.57 180.68 -33.19
C ALA A 510 74.05 181.12 -33.05
N GLU A 511 74.51 181.44 -31.84
CA GLU A 511 75.91 181.81 -31.55
C GLU A 511 76.83 180.59 -31.29
N LEU A 512 76.27 179.41 -30.96
CA LEU A 512 77.04 178.17 -30.81
C LEU A 512 77.36 177.55 -32.18
N SER A 513 76.40 177.57 -33.11
CA SER A 513 76.55 176.91 -34.43
C SER A 513 77.37 177.70 -35.47
N LEU A 514 77.55 179.03 -35.31
CA LEU A 514 78.53 179.78 -36.12
C LEU A 514 79.97 179.49 -35.65
N ARG A 515 80.18 179.31 -34.34
CA ARG A 515 81.52 179.04 -33.79
C ARG A 515 82.04 177.67 -34.15
N GLU A 516 81.18 176.66 -34.28
CA GLU A 516 81.66 175.32 -34.67
C GLU A 516 81.93 175.21 -36.17
N LYS A 517 81.16 175.91 -37.02
CA LYS A 517 81.54 176.07 -38.43
C LYS A 517 82.88 176.80 -38.58
N GLN A 518 83.09 177.90 -37.85
CA GLN A 518 84.38 178.61 -37.85
C GLN A 518 85.54 177.74 -37.34
N TRP A 519 85.30 176.92 -36.33
CA TRP A 519 86.31 176.00 -35.81
C TRP A 519 86.65 174.89 -36.80
N GLN A 520 85.66 174.33 -37.50
CA GLN A 520 85.88 173.29 -38.51
C GLN A 520 86.52 173.82 -39.80
N GLU A 521 86.20 175.04 -40.23
CA GLU A 521 86.84 175.66 -41.39
C GLU A 521 88.33 175.96 -41.12
N MET A 522 88.68 176.48 -39.94
CA MET A 522 90.09 176.67 -39.57
C MET A 522 90.84 175.33 -39.42
N LYS A 523 90.16 174.29 -38.94
CA LYS A 523 90.74 172.94 -38.84
C LYS A 523 91.07 172.36 -40.21
N ASN A 524 90.24 172.63 -41.21
CA ASN A 524 90.45 172.11 -42.56
C ASN A 524 91.43 172.95 -43.40
N GLN A 525 91.72 174.20 -43.02
CA GLN A 525 92.81 174.98 -43.63
C GLN A 525 94.21 174.63 -43.09
N ALA A 526 94.31 173.87 -42.00
CA ALA A 526 95.59 173.47 -41.41
C ALA A 526 96.14 172.12 -41.91
N ALA A 527 95.50 171.47 -42.90
CA ALA A 527 95.99 170.21 -43.49
C ALA A 527 96.31 170.28 -45.00
N GLN A 528 96.38 171.49 -45.56
CA GLN A 528 97.16 171.79 -46.76
C GLN A 528 98.09 172.97 -46.48
N ALA A 529 99.18 172.69 -45.77
CA ALA A 529 100.47 173.35 -45.95
C ALA A 529 101.59 172.41 -45.40
N PRO A 530 102.79 172.42 -46.01
CA PRO A 530 103.94 171.59 -45.63
C PRO A 530 104.60 172.00 -44.30
#